data_AF-A0A7D5GFX6-F1
#
_entry.id   AF-A0A7D5GFX6-F1
#
_cell.length_a   1.000
_cell.length_b   1.000
_cell.length_c   1.000
_cell.angle_alpha   90.00
_cell.angle_beta   90.00
_cell.angle_gamma   90.00
#
_symmetry.space_group_name_H-M   'P 1'
#
loop_
_entity.id
_entity.type
_entity.pdbx_description
1 polymer ?
#
loop_
_entity_poly.entity_id
_entity_poly.type
_entity_poly.pdbx_seq_one_letter_code
_entity_poly.pdbx_strand_id
1 'polypeptide(L)' 'MTVQSIAEGQPVEIRFAGRDVQGVVDEIRWSPSFSNTHPEIVVDADGTTITTGQPNVRPR' A
#
# COMPACT_ATOMS: atom_id res chain seq x y z
N MET A 1 -11.43 -15.92 -4.74
CA MET A 1 -11.08 -14.49 -4.71
C MET A 1 -9.56 -14.41 -4.76
N THR A 2 -8.98 -14.05 -5.89
CA THR A 2 -7.54 -13.86 -6.02
C THR A 2 -7.20 -12.52 -5.36
N VAL A 3 -6.81 -12.56 -4.09
CA VAL A 3 -6.14 -11.41 -3.46
C VAL A 3 -4.85 -11.27 -4.24
N GLN A 4 -4.70 -10.19 -5.01
CA GLN A 4 -3.42 -9.87 -5.62
C GLN A 4 -2.45 -9.63 -4.45
N SER A 5 -1.54 -10.57 -4.23
CA SER A 5 -0.49 -10.43 -3.22
C SER A 5 0.43 -9.31 -3.64
N ILE A 6 0.38 -8.21 -2.89
CA ILE A 6 1.33 -7.11 -3.02
C ILE A 6 2.59 -7.56 -2.28
N ALA A 7 3.75 -7.36 -2.90
CA ALA A 7 5.06 -7.71 -2.33
C ALA A 7 5.95 -6.46 -2.18
N GLU A 8 6.92 -6.54 -1.27
CA GLU A 8 7.97 -5.53 -1.14
C GLU A 8 8.78 -5.42 -2.45
N GLY A 9 9.16 -4.19 -2.81
CA GLY A 9 9.82 -3.87 -4.08
C GLY A 9 8.89 -3.83 -5.29
N GLN A 10 7.59 -4.11 -5.13
CA GLN A 10 6.64 -4.07 -6.23
C GLN A 10 6.24 -2.61 -6.57
N PRO A 11 6.25 -2.22 -7.86
CA PRO A 11 5.68 -0.95 -8.27
C PRO A 11 4.17 -0.96 -8.10
N VAL A 12 3.64 0.07 -7.45
CA VAL A 12 2.22 0.20 -7.11
C VAL A 12 1.74 1.62 -7.39
N GLU A 13 0.42 1.73 -7.57
CA GLU A 13 -0.30 2.99 -7.61
C GLU A 13 -1.20 3.08 -6.37
N ILE A 14 -1.12 4.18 -5.64
CA ILE A 14 -1.91 4.42 -4.44
C ILE A 14 -2.76 5.67 -4.58
N ARG A 15 -3.98 5.62 -4.05
CA ARG A 15 -4.85 6.79 -3.99
C ARG A 15 -4.61 7.55 -2.70
N PHE A 16 -3.87 8.66 -2.77
CA PHE A 16 -3.56 9.52 -1.63
C PHE A 16 -4.15 10.92 -1.83
N ALA A 17 -4.92 11.42 -0.85
CA ALA A 17 -5.56 12.73 -0.89
C ALA A 17 -6.38 13.01 -2.18
N GLY A 18 -7.02 11.98 -2.74
CA GLY A 18 -7.83 12.09 -3.96
C GLY A 18 -7.02 12.13 -5.27
N ARG A 19 -5.70 11.93 -5.20
CA ARG A 19 -4.81 11.79 -6.35
C ARG A 19 -4.24 10.39 -6.39
N ASP A 20 -3.99 9.90 -7.59
CA ASP A 20 -3.31 8.63 -7.79
C ASP A 20 -1.80 8.92 -7.89
N VAL A 21 -1.03 8.29 -7.01
CA VAL A 21 0.40 8.49 -6.82
C VAL A 21 1.09 7.16 -7.09
N GLN A 22 2.19 7.21 -7.85
CA GLN A 22 2.99 6.01 -8.14
C GLN A 22 4.13 5.90 -7.15
N GLY A 23 4.44 4.67 -6.75
CA GLY A 23 5.54 4.40 -5.84
C GLY A 23 5.93 2.94 -5.86
N VAL A 24 6.86 2.59 -4.99
CA VAL A 24 7.32 1.21 -4.77
C VAL A 24 6.98 0.82 -3.34
N VAL A 25 6.50 -0.41 -3.15
CA VAL A 25 6.26 -0.94 -1.82
C VAL A 25 7.59 -1.08 -1.10
N ASP A 26 7.75 -0.35 -0.01
CA ASP A 26 8.93 -0.40 0.84
C ASP A 26 8.79 -1.51 1.89
N GLU A 27 7.65 -1.51 2.60
CA GLU A 27 7.38 -2.45 3.69
C GLU A 27 5.90 -2.81 3.76
N ILE A 28 5.59 -4.05 4.15
CA ILE A 28 4.21 -4.49 4.41
C ILE A 28 4.07 -4.83 5.90
N ARG A 29 3.25 -4.07 6.61
CA ARG A 29 2.97 -4.25 8.03
C ARG A 29 1.59 -4.85 8.25
N TRP A 30 1.52 -5.86 9.09
CA TRP A 30 0.24 -6.45 9.52
C TRP A 30 0.04 -6.18 11.02
N SER A 31 -0.83 -5.23 11.33
CA SER A 31 -1.17 -4.79 12.69
C SER A 31 -2.68 -4.98 12.95
N PRO A 32 -3.15 -6.23 13.12
CA PRO A 32 -4.57 -6.51 13.27
C PRO A 32 -5.07 -5.90 14.59
N SER A 33 -6.09 -5.08 14.50
CA SER A 33 -6.81 -4.53 15.65
C SER A 33 -8.31 -4.59 15.40
N PHE A 34 -9.13 -4.41 16.44
CA PHE A 34 -10.58 -4.33 16.27
C PHE A 34 -11.03 -3.30 15.23
N SER A 35 -10.21 -2.25 15.03
CA SER A 35 -10.47 -1.18 14.08
C SER A 35 -9.73 -1.33 12.75
N ASN A 36 -8.81 -2.30 12.62
CA ASN A 36 -8.00 -2.48 11.43
C ASN A 36 -7.83 -3.97 11.08
N THR A 37 -8.59 -4.42 10.10
CA THR A 37 -8.61 -5.80 9.60
C THR A 37 -7.77 -6.01 8.34
N HIS A 38 -7.04 -4.99 7.88
CA HIS A 38 -6.26 -5.02 6.65
C HIS A 38 -4.78 -4.74 6.93
N PRO A 39 -3.84 -5.21 6.08
CA PRO A 39 -2.44 -4.84 6.22
C PRO A 39 -2.27 -3.37 5.86
N GLU A 40 -1.32 -2.74 6.54
CA GLU A 40 -0.79 -1.44 6.20
C GLU A 40 0.39 -1.64 5.24
N ILE A 41 0.36 -0.93 4.13
CA ILE A 41 1.40 -0.94 3.11
C ILE A 41 2.11 0.41 3.16
N VAL A 42 3.41 0.35 3.32
CA VAL A 42 4.31 1.50 3.26
C VAL A 42 4.83 1.58 1.83
N VAL A 43 4.55 2.70 1.18
CA VAL A 43 4.95 2.96 -0.21
C VAL A 43 5.88 4.16 -0.22
N ASP A 44 7.05 4.01 -0.84
CA ASP A 44 7.91 5.13 -1.18
C ASP A 44 7.52 5.67 -2.55
N ALA A 45 7.05 6.92 -2.57
CA ALA A 45 6.66 7.63 -3.77
C ALA A 45 7.52 8.90 -3.90
N ASP A 46 8.51 8.86 -4.80
CA ASP A 46 9.39 9.99 -5.10
C ASP A 46 10.07 10.60 -3.84
N GLY A 47 10.52 9.75 -2.91
CA GLY A 47 11.17 10.17 -1.66
C GLY A 47 10.19 10.58 -0.55
N THR A 48 8.89 10.34 -0.75
CA THR A 48 7.86 10.51 0.28
C THR A 48 7.31 9.15 0.69
N THR A 49 7.45 8.82 1.97
CA THR A 49 6.86 7.61 2.55
C THR A 49 5.37 7.81 2.83
N ILE A 50 4.52 6.99 2.21
CA ILE A 50 3.07 7.00 2.37
C ILE A 50 2.63 5.66 2.95
N THR A 51 2.02 5.69 4.13
CA THR A 51 1.38 4.52 4.74
C THR A 51 -0.10 4.49 4.37
N THR A 52 -0.58 3.40 3.79
CA THR A 52 -1.99 3.21 3.44
C THR A 52 -2.42 1.76 3.60
N GLY A 53 -3.72 1.51 3.82
CA GLY A 53 -4.26 0.16 3.83
C GLY A 53 -4.17 -0.50 2.45
N GLN A 54 -4.00 -1.82 2.42
CA GLN A 54 -4.00 -2.65 1.20
C GLN A 54 -5.14 -2.34 0.21
N PRO A 55 -6.40 -2.04 0.63
CA PRO A 55 -7.48 -1.76 -0.31
C PRO A 55 -7.26 -0.52 -1.20
N ASN A 56 -6.39 0.40 -0.80
CA ASN A 56 -6.08 1.62 -1.56
C ASN A 56 -4.87 1.48 -2.47
N VAL A 57 -4.22 0.30 -2.48
CA VAL A 57 -3.03 0.01 -3.28
C VAL A 57 -3.41 -0.85 -4.47
N ARG A 58 -2.96 -0.45 -5.65
CA ARG A 58 -3.18 -1.19 -6.89
C ARG A 58 -1.82 -1.60 -7.47
N PRO A 59 -1.58 -2.90 -7.67
CA PRO A 59 -0.37 -3.34 -8.35
C PRO A 59 -0.42 -2.94 -9.82
N ARG A 60 0.75 -2.60 -10.36
CA ARG A 60 0.93 -2.21 -11.76
C ARG A 60 1.57 -3.34 -12.58
#